data_AF-A0A849TW66-F1
#
_entry.id   AF-A0A849TW66-F1
#
_cell.length_a   1.000
_cell.length_b   1.000
_cell.length_c   1.000
_cell.angle_alpha   90.00
_cell.angle_beta   90.00
_cell.angle_gamma   90.00
#
_symmetry.space_group_name_H-M   'P 1'
#
loop_
_entity.id
_entity.type
_entity.pdbx_description
1 polymer ?
#
loop_
_entity_poly.entity_id
_entity_poly.type
_entity_poly.pdbx_seq_one_letter_code
_entity_poly.pdbx_strand_id
1 'polypeptide(L)'
;NKYRLDGPAVKKLLAPRNNGPHFIEKTFDGIFYTPDDLRFLDRVCGNLETLERPAQRALAQAALIRSCLKKQPRGVFTVSGDLSHYDDGRRDLRLTIEEHFIEQVEVFNCVVFDNGHRHTVKRADVFSLKPNGVDLVYLDPPYVPRSDDNCYIKRYHFLEGLSCYWKGQRIMEETRVKKIEKPYTPFSYRKSAIKAFDKLFQIYRESIIVLSYSSNGFPDREELESLLRRYKGSVTAFEKPHRYHFGTHGSVERAEVSEYLIVGR
;
A
#
# COMPACT_ATOMS: atom_id res chain seq x y z
N ASN A 1 -19.66 7.90 17.37
CA ASN A 1 -18.30 7.32 17.46
C ASN A 1 -17.33 8.29 16.79
N LYS A 2 -16.37 8.88 17.52
CA LYS A 2 -15.50 9.97 17.04
C LYS A 2 -14.52 9.57 15.92
N TYR A 3 -14.35 8.26 15.69
CA TYR A 3 -13.41 7.72 14.72
C TYR A 3 -14.06 7.34 13.38
N ARG A 4 -15.40 7.29 13.30
CA ARG A 4 -16.14 6.91 12.10
C ARG A 4 -16.44 8.12 11.21
N LEU A 5 -16.61 7.87 9.92
CA LEU A 5 -17.23 8.81 8.99
C LEU A 5 -18.74 8.82 9.24
N ASP A 6 -19.22 9.87 9.88
CA ASP A 6 -20.65 10.07 10.12
C ASP A 6 -21.33 10.71 8.91
N GLY A 7 -22.67 10.66 8.89
CA GLY A 7 -23.48 11.25 7.81
C GLY A 7 -23.11 12.71 7.47
N PRO A 8 -22.90 13.59 8.47
CA PRO A 8 -22.43 14.95 8.20
C PRO A 8 -21.07 15.01 7.49
N ALA A 9 -20.09 14.21 7.90
CA ALA A 9 -18.78 14.15 7.23
C ALA A 9 -18.91 13.62 5.79
N VAL A 10 -19.70 12.57 5.57
CA VAL A 10 -19.97 12.03 4.22
C VAL A 10 -20.66 13.08 3.34
N LYS A 11 -21.65 13.80 3.87
CA LYS A 11 -22.30 14.90 3.15
C LYS A 11 -21.32 16.01 2.77
N LYS A 12 -20.39 16.38 3.66
CA LYS A 12 -19.32 17.35 3.35
C LYS A 12 -18.41 16.85 2.23
N LEU A 13 -18.06 15.56 2.22
CA LEU A 13 -17.20 14.95 1.19
C LEU A 13 -17.88 14.91 -0.19
N LEU A 14 -19.16 14.56 -0.22
CA LEU A 14 -19.95 14.45 -1.46
C LEU A 14 -20.52 15.79 -1.95
N ALA A 15 -20.42 16.85 -1.13
CA ALA A 15 -20.94 18.16 -1.49
C ALA A 15 -20.31 18.67 -2.81
N PRO A 16 -21.11 19.26 -3.71
CA PRO A 16 -20.58 19.97 -4.86
C PRO A 16 -19.56 21.02 -4.42
N ARG A 17 -18.48 21.16 -5.20
CA ARG A 17 -17.43 22.12 -4.93
C ARG A 17 -17.25 23.04 -6.14
N ASN A 18 -17.66 24.29 -5.98
CA ASN A 18 -17.37 25.33 -6.97
C ASN A 18 -15.89 25.69 -6.88
N ASN A 19 -15.19 25.76 -8.01
CA ASN A 19 -13.73 25.98 -8.10
C ASN A 19 -12.92 24.92 -7.33
N GLY A 20 -13.31 23.66 -7.46
CA GLY A 20 -12.51 22.53 -6.99
C GLY A 20 -11.21 22.38 -7.78
N PRO A 21 -10.28 21.54 -7.30
CA PRO A 21 -9.11 21.22 -8.09
C PRO A 21 -9.53 20.32 -9.28
N HIS A 22 -8.72 20.29 -10.34
CA HIS A 22 -8.99 19.54 -11.57
C HIS A 22 -7.76 18.76 -12.04
N PHE A 23 -6.85 18.44 -11.11
CA PHE A 23 -5.58 17.84 -11.46
C PHE A 23 -5.76 16.40 -11.92
N ILE A 24 -6.56 15.59 -11.21
CA ILE A 24 -6.76 14.18 -11.55
C ILE A 24 -7.46 14.07 -12.90
N GLU A 25 -8.52 14.85 -13.11
CA GLU A 25 -9.23 14.95 -14.39
C GLU A 25 -8.27 15.32 -15.53
N LYS A 26 -7.51 16.40 -15.41
CA LYS A 26 -6.64 16.87 -16.50
C LYS A 26 -5.47 15.94 -16.78
N THR A 27 -4.90 15.29 -15.77
CA THR A 27 -3.69 14.47 -15.91
C THR A 27 -3.99 13.04 -16.33
N PHE A 28 -5.13 12.47 -15.90
CA PHE A 28 -5.46 11.06 -16.09
C PHE A 28 -6.67 10.80 -17.00
N ASP A 29 -7.14 11.81 -17.73
CA ASP A 29 -8.20 11.65 -18.75
C ASP A 29 -7.83 10.57 -19.76
N GLY A 30 -8.80 9.68 -20.04
CA GLY A 30 -8.62 8.56 -20.95
C GLY A 30 -7.65 7.45 -20.48
N ILE A 31 -7.19 7.45 -19.23
CA ILE A 31 -6.24 6.45 -18.72
C ILE A 31 -6.92 5.31 -17.97
N PHE A 32 -7.49 5.58 -16.80
CA PHE A 32 -8.01 4.54 -15.89
C PHE A 32 -9.52 4.60 -15.68
N TYR A 33 -10.09 5.81 -15.65
CA TYR A 33 -11.48 6.02 -15.28
C TYR A 33 -12.18 7.00 -16.21
N THR A 34 -13.51 7.03 -16.12
CA THR A 34 -14.34 7.95 -16.89
C THR A 34 -14.15 9.39 -16.42
N PRO A 35 -14.47 10.41 -17.25
CA PRO A 35 -14.39 11.81 -16.83
C PRO A 35 -15.18 12.13 -15.56
N ASP A 36 -16.36 11.51 -15.37
CA ASP A 36 -17.16 11.68 -14.15
C ASP A 36 -16.47 11.11 -12.91
N ASP A 37 -15.87 9.91 -13.03
CA ASP A 37 -15.10 9.31 -11.93
C ASP A 37 -13.88 10.17 -11.58
N LEU A 38 -13.17 10.73 -12.57
CA LEU A 38 -12.00 11.58 -12.32
C LEU A 38 -12.40 12.90 -11.64
N ARG A 39 -13.48 13.55 -12.08
CA ARG A 39 -14.04 14.73 -11.41
C ARG A 39 -14.49 14.41 -9.99
N PHE A 40 -15.07 13.24 -9.77
CA PHE A 40 -15.44 12.78 -8.44
C PHE A 40 -14.21 12.68 -7.52
N LEU A 41 -13.12 12.07 -8.01
CA LEU A 41 -11.87 11.96 -7.25
C LEU A 41 -11.32 13.34 -6.88
N ASP A 42 -11.25 14.26 -7.82
CA ASP A 42 -10.81 15.64 -7.59
C ASP A 42 -11.69 16.36 -6.55
N ARG A 43 -13.02 16.23 -6.68
CA ARG A 43 -13.99 16.80 -5.74
C ARG A 43 -13.77 16.29 -4.32
N VAL A 44 -13.71 14.97 -4.14
CA VAL A 44 -13.54 14.35 -2.81
C VAL A 44 -12.18 14.72 -2.22
N CYS A 45 -11.10 14.66 -3.01
CA CYS A 45 -9.77 15.07 -2.56
C CYS A 45 -9.74 16.53 -2.08
N GLY A 46 -10.38 17.45 -2.81
CA GLY A 46 -10.51 18.84 -2.38
C GLY A 46 -11.36 18.99 -1.11
N ASN A 47 -12.39 18.17 -0.95
CA ASN A 47 -13.29 18.22 0.20
C ASN A 47 -12.69 17.59 1.48
N LEU A 48 -11.69 16.71 1.37
CA LEU A 48 -11.00 16.13 2.54
C LEU A 48 -10.47 17.19 3.51
N GLU A 49 -9.97 18.32 2.97
CA GLU A 49 -9.43 19.43 3.78
C GLU A 49 -10.50 20.10 4.66
N THR A 50 -11.79 19.97 4.30
CA THR A 50 -12.93 20.57 5.03
C THR A 50 -13.37 19.76 6.25
N LEU A 51 -12.95 18.50 6.35
CA LEU A 51 -13.24 17.68 7.53
C LEU A 51 -12.35 18.13 8.67
N GLU A 52 -12.88 18.39 9.85
CA GLU A 52 -12.06 18.87 10.98
C GLU A 52 -11.26 17.74 11.65
N ARG A 53 -11.79 16.51 11.61
CA ARG A 53 -11.24 15.37 12.35
C ARG A 53 -10.23 14.58 11.49
N PRO A 54 -8.96 14.44 11.93
CA PRO A 54 -7.95 13.66 11.19
C PRO A 54 -8.35 12.21 10.95
N ALA A 55 -9.03 11.56 11.91
CA ALA A 55 -9.49 10.19 11.77
C ALA A 55 -10.50 10.03 10.62
N GLN A 56 -11.42 10.99 10.47
CA GLN A 56 -12.39 11.00 9.38
C GLN A 56 -11.70 11.21 8.03
N ARG A 57 -10.72 12.12 7.95
CA ARG A 57 -9.89 12.29 6.75
C ARG A 57 -9.18 11.00 6.36
N ALA A 58 -8.57 10.32 7.32
CA ALA A 58 -7.85 9.07 7.08
C ALA A 58 -8.79 7.95 6.57
N LEU A 59 -9.97 7.79 7.18
CA LEU A 59 -10.96 6.81 6.70
C LEU A 59 -11.48 7.16 5.30
N ALA A 60 -11.75 8.43 5.03
CA ALA A 60 -12.24 8.87 3.71
C ALA A 60 -11.18 8.60 2.64
N GLN A 61 -9.92 8.89 2.95
CA GLN A 61 -8.82 8.59 2.06
C GLN A 61 -8.65 7.09 1.82
N ALA A 62 -8.75 6.26 2.86
CA ALA A 62 -8.68 4.80 2.73
C ALA A 62 -9.85 4.25 1.88
N ALA A 63 -11.06 4.76 2.09
CA ALA A 63 -12.24 4.40 1.29
C ALA A 63 -12.05 4.79 -0.19
N LEU A 64 -11.51 5.98 -0.47
CA LEU A 64 -11.26 6.45 -1.83
C LEU A 64 -10.21 5.58 -2.55
N ILE A 65 -9.08 5.31 -1.88
CA ILE A 65 -8.02 4.43 -2.42
C ILE A 65 -8.59 3.03 -2.71
N ARG A 66 -9.38 2.48 -1.79
CA ARG A 66 -9.99 1.16 -1.97
C ARG A 66 -11.01 1.14 -3.11
N SER A 67 -11.75 2.22 -3.30
CA SER A 67 -12.71 2.39 -4.39
C SER A 67 -12.02 2.31 -5.75
N CYS A 68 -10.92 3.06 -5.92
CA CYS A 68 -10.08 2.99 -7.10
C CYS A 68 -9.53 1.56 -7.34
N LEU A 69 -9.00 0.92 -6.29
CA LEU A 69 -8.47 -0.44 -6.37
C LEU A 69 -9.52 -1.46 -6.83
N LYS A 70 -10.75 -1.35 -6.30
CA LYS A 70 -11.86 -2.28 -6.62
C LYS A 70 -12.39 -2.07 -8.04
N LYS A 71 -12.52 -0.82 -8.48
CA LYS A 71 -12.95 -0.52 -9.85
C LYS A 71 -11.90 -0.91 -10.90
N GLN A 72 -10.61 -0.78 -10.60
CA GLN A 72 -9.55 -1.06 -11.57
C GLN A 72 -9.47 -2.56 -11.90
N PRO A 73 -9.59 -2.97 -13.19
CA PRO A 73 -9.39 -4.37 -13.59
C PRO A 73 -8.04 -4.91 -13.09
N ARG A 74 -8.04 -6.15 -12.58
CA ARG A 74 -6.89 -6.79 -11.87
C ARG A 74 -6.35 -6.05 -10.64
N GLY A 75 -6.88 -4.88 -10.29
CA GLY A 75 -6.41 -4.06 -9.19
C GLY A 75 -5.02 -3.45 -9.40
N VAL A 76 -4.52 -3.35 -10.64
CA VAL A 76 -3.19 -2.77 -10.93
C VAL A 76 -3.27 -1.66 -11.97
N PHE A 77 -2.37 -0.69 -11.85
CA PHE A 77 -2.35 0.55 -12.63
C PHE A 77 -1.21 0.56 -13.66
N THR A 78 -0.89 -0.60 -14.24
CA THR A 78 0.24 -0.73 -15.18
C THR A 78 -0.16 -0.66 -16.64
N VAL A 79 -1.45 -0.83 -16.94
CA VAL A 79 -2.01 -0.89 -18.29
C VAL A 79 -3.20 0.05 -18.36
N SER A 80 -3.33 0.76 -19.48
CA SER A 80 -4.47 1.62 -19.84
C SER A 80 -4.96 1.27 -21.24
N GLY A 81 -6.13 1.80 -21.63
CA GLY A 81 -6.78 1.52 -22.92
C GLY A 81 -7.95 0.54 -22.78
N ASP A 82 -8.20 -0.25 -23.81
CA ASP A 82 -9.27 -1.26 -23.77
C ASP A 82 -8.87 -2.41 -22.83
N LEU A 83 -9.54 -2.45 -21.68
CA LEU A 83 -9.37 -3.48 -20.66
C LEU A 83 -10.54 -4.48 -20.65
N SER A 84 -11.37 -4.51 -21.69
CA SER A 84 -12.52 -5.42 -21.79
C SER A 84 -12.13 -6.90 -21.66
N HIS A 85 -10.95 -7.29 -22.13
CA HIS A 85 -10.40 -8.64 -21.94
C HIS A 85 -10.13 -9.02 -20.47
N TYR A 86 -10.08 -8.03 -19.57
CA TYR A 86 -9.95 -8.22 -18.12
C TYR A 86 -11.26 -8.00 -17.37
N ASP A 87 -12.37 -7.76 -18.09
CA ASP A 87 -13.70 -7.77 -17.50
C ASP A 87 -14.08 -9.22 -17.16
N ASP A 88 -14.01 -9.54 -15.87
CA ASP A 88 -14.37 -10.84 -15.31
C ASP A 88 -15.85 -10.91 -14.90
N GLY A 89 -16.65 -9.90 -15.27
CA GLY A 89 -18.07 -9.82 -14.95
C GLY A 89 -18.36 -9.45 -13.50
N ARG A 90 -17.37 -9.08 -12.68
CA ARG A 90 -17.65 -8.67 -11.30
C ARG A 90 -18.43 -7.36 -11.25
N ARG A 91 -19.30 -7.23 -10.25
CA ARG A 91 -20.08 -6.01 -9.99
C ARG A 91 -19.18 -4.77 -9.87
N ASP A 92 -17.99 -4.93 -9.31
CA ASP A 92 -17.06 -3.82 -9.05
C ASP A 92 -16.66 -3.04 -10.32
N LEU A 93 -16.67 -3.67 -11.51
CA LEU A 93 -16.29 -2.97 -12.75
C LEU A 93 -17.41 -2.07 -13.28
N ARG A 94 -18.66 -2.33 -12.86
CA ARG A 94 -19.86 -1.63 -13.32
C ARG A 94 -20.20 -0.42 -12.46
N LEU A 95 -19.77 -0.42 -11.20
CA LEU A 95 -20.00 0.70 -10.29
C LEU A 95 -19.14 1.91 -10.67
N THR A 96 -19.71 3.09 -10.51
CA THR A 96 -18.97 4.35 -10.45
C THR A 96 -18.02 4.35 -9.24
N ILE A 97 -16.99 5.18 -9.29
CA ILE A 97 -16.12 5.40 -8.11
C ILE A 97 -16.94 5.99 -6.95
N GLU A 98 -17.97 6.78 -7.23
CA GLU A 98 -18.86 7.34 -6.22
C GLU A 98 -19.65 6.24 -5.48
N GLU A 99 -20.24 5.30 -6.20
CA GLU A 99 -20.93 4.15 -5.58
C GLU A 99 -19.95 3.30 -4.76
N HIS A 100 -18.76 2.99 -5.32
CA HIS A 100 -17.72 2.30 -4.56
C HIS A 100 -17.35 3.04 -3.28
N PHE A 101 -17.20 4.36 -3.36
CA PHE A 101 -16.79 5.18 -2.23
C PHE A 101 -17.78 5.09 -1.09
N ILE A 102 -19.08 5.21 -1.38
CA ILE A 102 -20.14 5.08 -0.39
C ILE A 102 -20.10 3.69 0.26
N GLU A 103 -19.97 2.62 -0.53
CA GLU A 103 -19.85 1.27 0.00
C GLU A 103 -18.58 1.08 0.86
N GLN A 104 -17.45 1.62 0.42
CA GLN A 104 -16.19 1.49 1.16
C GLN A 104 -16.21 2.29 2.46
N VAL A 105 -16.92 3.42 2.52
CA VAL A 105 -17.13 4.17 3.77
C VAL A 105 -17.84 3.29 4.80
N GLU A 106 -18.90 2.58 4.41
CA GLU A 106 -19.61 1.65 5.32
C GLU A 106 -18.71 0.49 5.77
N VAL A 107 -17.96 -0.12 4.85
CA VAL A 107 -16.99 -1.18 5.17
C VAL A 107 -15.95 -0.69 6.18
N PHE A 108 -15.37 0.49 5.97
CA PHE A 108 -14.36 1.04 6.86
C PHE A 108 -14.94 1.46 8.22
N ASN A 109 -16.18 1.97 8.25
CA ASN A 109 -16.89 2.30 9.48
C ASN A 109 -17.14 1.07 10.37
N CYS A 110 -17.33 -0.11 9.77
CA CYS A 110 -17.52 -1.37 10.49
C CYS A 110 -16.23 -1.92 11.13
N VAL A 111 -15.06 -1.69 10.51
CA VAL A 111 -13.78 -2.24 11.00
C VAL A 111 -13.04 -1.30 11.95
N VAL A 112 -13.40 -0.02 12.01
CA VAL A 112 -12.78 0.92 12.95
C VAL A 112 -13.38 0.78 14.36
N PHE A 113 -12.52 0.60 15.35
CA PHE A 113 -12.88 0.48 16.76
C PHE A 113 -11.87 1.19 17.66
N ASP A 114 -12.30 1.49 18.88
CA ASP A 114 -11.45 1.98 19.97
C ASP A 114 -11.21 0.81 20.92
N ASN A 115 -9.95 0.45 21.13
CA ASN A 115 -9.56 -0.62 22.06
C ASN A 115 -9.07 -0.08 23.42
N GLY A 116 -9.19 1.23 23.68
CA GLY A 116 -8.73 1.87 24.91
C GLY A 116 -7.22 2.06 25.01
N HIS A 117 -6.46 1.66 24.00
CA HIS A 117 -4.99 1.81 23.95
C HIS A 117 -4.57 3.01 23.11
N ARG A 118 -3.36 3.51 23.38
CA ARG A 118 -2.76 4.61 22.60
C ARG A 118 -2.05 4.03 21.39
N HIS A 119 -2.38 4.56 20.21
CA HIS A 119 -1.75 4.19 18.95
C HIS A 119 -1.10 5.42 18.32
N THR A 120 0.07 5.22 17.71
CA THR A 120 0.75 6.26 16.93
C THR A 120 1.10 5.72 15.56
N VAL A 121 0.92 6.54 14.52
CA VAL A 121 1.25 6.20 13.13
C VAL A 121 2.25 7.22 12.61
N LYS A 122 3.27 6.76 11.89
CA LYS A 122 4.29 7.63 11.27
C LYS A 122 4.63 7.14 9.87
N ARG A 123 4.72 8.09 8.93
CA ARG A 123 5.28 7.87 7.59
C ARG A 123 6.73 8.35 7.58
N ALA A 124 7.70 7.44 7.49
CA ALA A 124 9.12 7.78 7.43
C ALA A 124 9.93 6.64 6.80
N ASP A 125 11.14 6.96 6.34
CA ASP A 125 12.16 5.94 6.09
C ASP A 125 12.56 5.31 7.43
N VAL A 126 12.50 3.99 7.53
CA VAL A 126 12.86 3.24 8.74
C VAL A 126 14.29 3.56 9.21
N PHE A 127 15.21 3.83 8.29
CA PHE A 127 16.60 4.15 8.62
C PHE A 127 16.80 5.58 9.15
N SER A 128 15.78 6.43 9.05
CA SER A 128 15.76 7.78 9.65
C SER A 128 15.16 7.78 11.07
N LEU A 129 14.58 6.66 11.50
CA LEU A 129 13.96 6.54 12.82
C LEU A 129 15.00 6.27 13.90
N LYS A 130 14.67 6.72 15.12
CA LYS A 130 15.40 6.43 16.35
C LYS A 130 14.39 5.85 17.36
N PRO A 131 13.95 4.59 17.15
CA PRO A 131 12.98 3.97 18.05
C PRO A 131 13.59 3.85 19.46
N ASN A 132 12.77 4.09 20.48
CA ASN A 132 13.12 3.89 21.88
C ASN A 132 11.90 3.32 22.62
N GLY A 133 12.13 2.47 23.61
CA GLY A 133 11.06 1.84 24.39
C GLY A 133 10.15 0.93 23.56
N VAL A 134 10.73 0.23 22.57
CA VAL A 134 10.01 -0.76 21.77
C VAL A 134 10.39 -2.14 22.29
N ASP A 135 9.48 -2.83 22.96
CA ASP A 135 9.75 -4.17 23.50
C ASP A 135 9.80 -5.22 22.38
N LEU A 136 8.93 -5.07 21.38
CA LEU A 136 8.81 -5.97 20.23
C LEU A 136 8.56 -5.17 18.96
N VAL A 137 9.28 -5.52 17.89
CA VAL A 137 9.03 -5.01 16.55
C VAL A 137 8.66 -6.15 15.61
N TYR A 138 7.56 -5.97 14.88
CA TYR A 138 7.21 -6.81 13.74
C TYR A 138 7.65 -6.12 12.45
N LEU A 139 8.46 -6.81 11.65
CA LEU A 139 9.06 -6.32 10.42
C LEU A 139 8.50 -7.10 9.24
N ASP A 140 7.95 -6.38 8.27
CA ASP A 140 7.49 -6.92 6.99
C ASP A 140 8.04 -6.03 5.85
N PRO A 141 9.37 -6.05 5.62
CA PRO A 141 9.98 -5.25 4.58
C PRO A 141 9.65 -5.83 3.20
N PRO A 142 9.78 -5.05 2.11
CA PRO A 142 9.62 -5.58 0.76
C PRO A 142 10.51 -6.81 0.53
N TYR A 143 9.92 -7.89 0.03
CA TYR A 143 10.67 -9.09 -0.31
C TYR A 143 11.55 -8.78 -1.52
N VAL A 144 12.87 -8.77 -1.36
CA VAL A 144 13.77 -8.39 -2.46
C VAL A 144 13.66 -9.49 -3.52
N PRO A 145 13.27 -9.15 -4.76
CA PRO A 145 13.01 -10.19 -5.74
C PRO A 145 14.30 -10.89 -6.17
N ARG A 146 14.25 -12.23 -6.27
CA ARG A 146 15.34 -13.02 -6.85
C ARG A 146 15.51 -12.77 -8.35
N SER A 147 14.38 -12.57 -9.05
CA SER A 147 14.27 -12.17 -10.44
C SER A 147 13.03 -11.32 -10.65
N ASP A 148 13.06 -10.43 -11.65
CA ASP A 148 12.03 -9.42 -11.98
C ASP A 148 11.74 -8.37 -10.89
N ASP A 149 11.17 -7.23 -11.29
CA ASP A 149 10.87 -6.12 -10.37
C ASP A 149 9.46 -6.28 -9.75
N ASN A 150 9.39 -6.47 -8.43
CA ASN A 150 8.14 -6.57 -7.67
C ASN A 150 7.73 -5.24 -7.00
N CYS A 151 8.30 -4.11 -7.43
CA CYS A 151 8.05 -2.82 -6.82
C CYS A 151 6.56 -2.44 -6.80
N TYR A 152 6.02 -2.25 -5.59
CA TYR A 152 4.65 -1.79 -5.37
C TYR A 152 4.35 -0.47 -6.09
N ILE A 153 5.27 0.49 -6.06
CA ILE A 153 5.10 1.79 -6.72
C ILE A 153 4.84 1.61 -8.23
N LYS A 154 5.54 0.68 -8.90
CA LYS A 154 5.30 0.44 -10.33
C LYS A 154 3.86 -0.01 -10.62
N ARG A 155 3.26 -0.79 -9.73
CA ARG A 155 1.91 -1.39 -9.89
C ARG A 155 0.79 -0.50 -9.37
N TYR A 156 1.08 0.30 -8.34
CA TYR A 156 0.10 1.07 -7.58
C TYR A 156 0.41 2.57 -7.57
N HIS A 157 1.20 3.08 -8.54
CA HIS A 157 1.58 4.50 -8.59
C HIS A 157 0.39 5.46 -8.55
N PHE A 158 -0.75 5.07 -9.14
CA PHE A 158 -1.94 5.90 -9.12
C PHE A 158 -2.49 6.02 -7.70
N LEU A 159 -2.55 4.91 -6.95
CA LEU A 159 -3.00 4.92 -5.56
C LEU A 159 -2.00 5.63 -4.63
N GLU A 160 -0.71 5.45 -4.85
CA GLU A 160 0.34 6.18 -4.12
C GLU A 160 0.18 7.69 -4.35
N GLY A 161 0.03 8.10 -5.61
CA GLY A 161 -0.22 9.49 -5.96
C GLY A 161 -1.51 10.03 -5.35
N LEU A 162 -2.61 9.28 -5.45
CA LEU A 162 -3.90 9.63 -4.85
C LEU A 162 -3.79 9.84 -3.34
N SER A 163 -2.98 9.04 -2.65
CA SER A 163 -2.76 9.15 -1.20
C SER A 163 -2.14 10.48 -0.76
N CYS A 164 -1.53 11.22 -1.66
CA CYS A 164 -0.93 12.52 -1.38
C CYS A 164 -1.39 13.61 -2.35
N TYR A 165 -2.42 13.33 -3.16
CA TYR A 165 -2.83 14.17 -4.28
C TYR A 165 -1.64 14.62 -5.15
N TRP A 166 -0.71 13.68 -5.40
CA TRP A 166 0.56 13.85 -6.10
C TRP A 166 1.47 14.98 -5.57
N LYS A 167 1.19 15.56 -4.39
CA LYS A 167 1.99 16.62 -3.79
C LYS A 167 3.40 16.09 -3.50
N GLY A 168 4.40 16.72 -4.12
CA GLY A 168 5.82 16.33 -3.97
C GLY A 168 6.24 15.08 -4.73
N GLN A 169 5.41 14.58 -5.66
CA GLN A 169 5.74 13.45 -6.53
C GLN A 169 6.13 13.94 -7.92
N ARG A 170 7.15 13.33 -8.53
CA ARG A 170 7.50 13.59 -9.93
C ARG A 170 6.73 12.63 -10.83
N ILE A 171 5.89 13.17 -11.70
CA ILE A 171 5.21 12.41 -12.75
C ILE A 171 6.14 12.24 -13.95
N MET A 172 6.21 11.01 -14.45
CA MET A 172 6.88 10.62 -15.67
C MET A 172 5.92 10.81 -16.85
N GLU A 173 5.86 12.03 -17.37
CA GLU A 173 4.92 12.48 -18.41
C GLU A 173 4.99 11.66 -19.70
N GLU A 174 6.17 11.10 -19.99
CA GLU A 174 6.47 10.25 -21.14
C GLU A 174 5.82 8.86 -21.05
N THR A 175 5.37 8.45 -19.86
CA THR A 175 4.75 7.14 -19.67
C THR A 175 3.25 7.18 -20.00
N ARG A 176 2.75 6.14 -20.67
CA ARG A 176 1.33 6.02 -21.08
C ARG A 176 0.32 6.18 -19.94
N VAL A 177 0.74 5.83 -18.72
CA VAL A 177 -0.11 5.83 -17.54
C VAL A 177 0.29 6.90 -16.51
N LYS A 178 1.18 7.84 -16.85
CA LYS A 178 1.64 8.92 -15.96
C LYS A 178 2.15 8.39 -14.61
N LYS A 179 3.11 7.46 -14.67
CA LYS A 179 3.75 6.86 -13.50
C LYS A 179 4.42 7.92 -12.64
N ILE A 180 4.49 7.68 -11.34
CA ILE A 180 5.36 8.45 -10.47
C ILE A 180 6.76 7.84 -10.46
N GLU A 181 7.78 8.68 -10.30
CA GLU A 181 9.14 8.22 -10.15
C GLU A 181 9.29 7.31 -8.93
N LYS A 182 9.97 6.17 -9.12
CA LYS A 182 10.19 5.20 -8.05
C LYS A 182 11.19 5.78 -7.02
N PRO A 183 10.81 5.92 -5.74
CA PRO A 183 11.77 6.27 -4.70
C PRO A 183 12.81 5.15 -4.54
N TYR A 184 14.06 5.54 -4.29
CA TYR A 184 15.10 4.57 -3.97
C TYR A 184 14.76 3.85 -2.66
N THR A 185 14.92 2.53 -2.66
CA THR A 185 14.88 1.72 -1.45
C THR A 185 15.98 0.66 -1.53
N PRO A 186 16.77 0.44 -0.47
CA PRO A 186 17.84 -0.55 -0.50
C PRO A 186 17.30 -1.98 -0.51
N PHE A 187 16.01 -2.18 -0.25
CA PHE A 187 15.29 -3.45 -0.37
C PHE A 187 14.86 -3.79 -1.81
N SER A 188 15.15 -2.94 -2.79
CA SER A 188 14.89 -3.26 -4.22
C SER A 188 16.04 -4.00 -4.91
N TYR A 189 17.22 -4.11 -4.28
CA TYR A 189 18.42 -4.61 -4.97
C TYR A 189 19.20 -5.59 -4.10
N ARG A 190 19.54 -6.75 -4.66
CA ARG A 190 20.35 -7.79 -3.98
C ARG A 190 21.67 -7.24 -3.43
N LYS A 191 22.35 -6.38 -4.20
CA LYS A 191 23.64 -5.76 -3.81
C LYS A 191 23.57 -4.89 -2.54
N SER A 192 22.39 -4.37 -2.18
CA SER A 192 22.19 -3.53 -0.99
C SER A 192 21.35 -4.21 0.10
N ALA A 193 20.62 -5.27 -0.25
CA ALA A 193 19.68 -5.93 0.65
C ALA A 193 20.33 -6.43 1.95
N ILE A 194 21.44 -7.16 1.87
CA ILE A 194 22.15 -7.69 3.06
C ILE A 194 22.49 -6.56 4.04
N LYS A 195 23.09 -5.46 3.54
CA LYS A 195 23.44 -4.30 4.36
C LYS A 195 22.21 -3.60 4.95
N ALA A 196 21.11 -3.57 4.20
CA ALA A 196 19.85 -2.99 4.66
C ALA A 196 19.22 -3.80 5.79
N PHE A 197 19.20 -5.13 5.68
CA PHE A 197 18.73 -6.02 6.75
C PHE A 197 19.61 -5.93 7.99
N ASP A 198 20.93 -5.99 7.83
CA ASP A 198 21.87 -5.85 8.96
C ASP A 198 21.66 -4.53 9.72
N LYS A 199 21.55 -3.41 8.99
CA LYS A 199 21.24 -2.09 9.57
C LYS A 199 19.86 -2.05 10.22
N LEU A 200 18.85 -2.68 9.63
CA LEU A 200 17.50 -2.73 10.17
C LEU A 200 17.48 -3.48 11.51
N PHE A 201 18.15 -4.64 11.59
CA PHE A 201 18.27 -5.40 12.83
C PHE A 201 19.08 -4.65 13.89
N GLN A 202 20.13 -3.93 13.48
CA GLN A 202 20.90 -3.08 14.38
C GLN A 202 20.05 -1.98 15.03
N ILE A 203 19.15 -1.33 14.27
CA ILE A 203 18.26 -0.27 14.77
C ILE A 203 17.34 -0.80 15.88
N TYR A 204 16.83 -2.02 15.72
CA TYR A 204 15.91 -2.66 16.66
C TYR A 204 16.57 -3.72 17.54
N ARG A 205 17.90 -3.66 17.70
CA ARG A 205 18.66 -4.69 18.42
C ARG A 205 18.26 -4.86 19.89
N GLU A 206 17.69 -3.82 20.51
CA GLU A 206 17.21 -3.87 21.89
C GLU A 206 15.77 -4.41 22.01
N SER A 207 15.05 -4.58 20.90
CA SER A 207 13.67 -5.11 20.83
C SER A 207 13.66 -6.59 20.46
N ILE A 208 12.66 -7.36 20.87
CA ILE A 208 12.37 -8.64 20.21
C ILE A 208 12.06 -8.36 18.74
N ILE A 209 12.75 -9.03 17.83
CA ILE A 209 12.54 -8.86 16.38
C ILE A 209 11.71 -10.04 15.88
N VAL A 210 10.59 -9.75 15.24
CA VAL A 210 9.79 -10.72 14.48
C VAL A 210 9.81 -10.29 13.02
N LEU A 211 10.41 -11.09 12.15
CA LEU A 211 10.53 -10.80 10.72
C LEU A 211 9.65 -11.76 9.92
N SER A 212 8.75 -11.22 9.11
CA SER A 212 8.08 -11.95 8.05
C SER A 212 8.87 -11.87 6.76
N TYR A 213 9.07 -13.02 6.11
CA TYR A 213 9.76 -13.12 4.83
C TYR A 213 9.33 -14.36 4.05
N SER A 214 9.88 -14.59 2.86
CA SER A 214 9.51 -15.74 2.02
C SER A 214 10.69 -16.30 1.24
N SER A 215 10.62 -17.58 0.89
CA SER A 215 11.65 -18.30 0.12
C SER A 215 11.90 -17.69 -1.26
N ASN A 216 10.91 -17.00 -1.83
CA ASN A 216 11.04 -16.29 -3.10
C ASN A 216 11.83 -14.97 -3.01
N GLY A 217 12.08 -14.48 -1.80
CA GLY A 217 12.87 -13.28 -1.53
C GLY A 217 14.35 -13.59 -1.34
N PHE A 218 15.19 -12.59 -1.56
CA PHE A 218 16.61 -12.57 -1.20
C PHE A 218 16.85 -11.55 -0.06
N PRO A 219 17.71 -11.73 0.95
CA PRO A 219 18.50 -12.92 1.27
C PRO A 219 17.66 -14.16 1.53
N ASP A 220 18.29 -15.33 1.50
CA ASP A 220 17.66 -16.57 1.96
C ASP A 220 17.55 -16.61 3.49
N ARG A 221 16.82 -17.62 3.97
CA ARG A 221 16.49 -17.78 5.39
C ARG A 221 17.74 -17.88 6.24
N GLU A 222 18.70 -18.69 5.81
CA GLU A 222 19.96 -18.91 6.52
C GLU A 222 20.77 -17.62 6.66
N GLU A 223 20.83 -16.81 5.61
CA GLU A 223 21.50 -15.50 5.66
C GLU A 223 20.77 -14.52 6.58
N LEU A 224 19.44 -14.46 6.54
CA LEU A 224 18.65 -13.65 7.47
C LEU A 224 18.85 -14.07 8.94
N GLU A 225 18.82 -15.37 9.22
CA GLU A 225 19.09 -15.90 10.56
C GLU A 225 20.52 -15.56 11.02
N SER A 226 21.50 -15.70 10.14
CA SER A 226 22.91 -15.36 10.41
C SER A 226 23.09 -13.87 10.73
N LEU A 227 22.47 -12.98 9.96
CA LEU A 227 22.46 -11.54 10.23
C LEU A 227 21.81 -11.24 11.58
N LEU A 228 20.68 -11.87 11.90
CA LEU A 228 19.95 -11.63 13.13
C LEU A 228 20.72 -12.11 14.38
N ARG A 229 21.44 -13.24 14.28
CA ARG A 229 22.31 -13.78 15.35
C ARG A 229 23.44 -12.85 15.76
N ARG A 230 23.81 -11.86 14.94
CA ARG A 230 24.80 -10.82 15.32
C ARG A 230 24.30 -9.92 16.44
N TYR A 231 22.98 -9.79 16.57
CA TYR A 231 22.33 -8.88 17.51
C TYR A 231 21.47 -9.61 18.56
N LYS A 232 21.25 -10.92 18.39
CA LYS A 232 20.30 -11.72 19.17
C LYS A 232 20.92 -12.99 19.70
N GLY A 233 20.67 -13.28 20.98
CA GLY A 233 21.20 -14.46 21.65
C GLY A 233 20.51 -15.75 21.18
N SER A 234 19.25 -15.63 20.73
CA SER A 234 18.51 -16.75 20.15
C SER A 234 17.75 -16.34 18.88
N VAL A 235 17.76 -17.23 17.89
CA VAL A 235 17.01 -17.06 16.64
C VAL A 235 16.26 -18.36 16.34
N THR A 236 14.95 -18.24 16.11
CA THR A 236 14.06 -19.35 15.76
C THR A 236 13.27 -18.99 14.51
N ALA A 237 13.27 -19.86 13.50
CA ALA A 237 12.47 -19.68 12.29
C ALA A 237 11.28 -20.67 12.29
N PHE A 238 10.10 -20.15 11.99
CA PHE A 238 8.91 -20.94 11.69
C PHE A 238 8.64 -20.86 10.18
N GLU A 239 8.15 -21.95 9.60
CA GLU A 239 7.93 -22.06 8.17
C GLU A 239 6.53 -22.58 7.87
N LYS A 240 5.90 -22.05 6.83
CA LYS A 240 4.62 -22.52 6.32
C LYS A 240 4.60 -22.54 4.79
N PRO A 241 4.31 -23.69 4.15
CA PRO A 241 4.08 -23.73 2.71
C PRO A 241 2.93 -22.81 2.30
N HIS A 242 3.10 -22.09 1.21
CA HIS A 242 2.12 -21.19 0.64
C HIS A 242 2.14 -21.22 -0.88
N ARG A 243 0.97 -21.03 -1.51
CA ARG A 243 0.84 -20.95 -2.97
C ARG A 243 0.22 -19.62 -3.37
N TYR A 244 0.96 -18.83 -4.14
CA TYR A 244 0.48 -17.57 -4.69
C TYR A 244 -0.44 -17.81 -5.91
N HIS A 245 -1.63 -17.22 -5.85
CA HIS A 245 -2.64 -17.32 -6.92
C HIS A 245 -2.66 -16.11 -7.86
N PHE A 246 -1.93 -15.03 -7.54
CA PHE A 246 -1.96 -13.79 -8.31
C PHE A 246 -0.95 -13.82 -9.47
N GLY A 247 -1.46 -13.73 -10.71
CA GLY A 247 -0.62 -13.64 -11.91
C GLY A 247 0.07 -14.95 -12.32
N THR A 248 -0.36 -16.08 -11.76
CA THR A 248 0.17 -17.40 -12.05
C THR A 248 -0.79 -18.17 -12.95
N HIS A 249 -0.33 -18.58 -14.14
CA HIS A 249 -1.04 -19.61 -14.91
C HIS A 249 -0.90 -20.95 -14.18
N GLY A 250 -1.89 -21.84 -14.30
CA GLY A 250 -1.96 -23.10 -13.53
C GLY A 250 -0.72 -24.01 -13.64
N SER A 251 0.14 -23.80 -14.62
CA SER A 251 1.39 -24.52 -14.90
C SER A 251 2.66 -23.89 -14.31
N VAL A 252 2.58 -22.77 -13.57
CA VAL A 252 3.78 -22.07 -13.07
C VAL A 252 4.18 -22.57 -11.68
N GLU A 253 5.25 -23.38 -11.60
CA GLU A 253 5.85 -23.87 -10.34
C GLU A 253 6.33 -22.74 -9.41
N ARG A 254 6.65 -21.55 -9.96
CA ARG A 254 7.06 -20.36 -9.17
C ARG A 254 5.94 -19.81 -8.24
N ALA A 255 4.77 -20.44 -8.23
CA ALA A 255 3.68 -20.11 -7.33
C ALA A 255 3.88 -20.66 -5.91
N GLU A 256 4.66 -21.73 -5.73
CA GLU A 256 4.83 -22.40 -4.44
C GLU A 256 6.07 -21.86 -3.72
N VAL A 257 5.86 -21.41 -2.49
CA VAL A 257 6.88 -20.79 -1.65
C VAL A 257 6.75 -21.30 -0.21
N SER A 258 7.77 -21.00 0.58
CA SER A 258 7.70 -21.13 2.02
C SER A 258 7.71 -19.74 2.64
N GLU A 259 6.64 -19.39 3.35
CA GLU A 259 6.59 -18.17 4.15
C GLU A 259 7.30 -18.44 5.50
N TYR A 260 8.09 -17.47 5.93
CA TYR A 260 8.91 -17.53 7.13
C TYR A 260 8.44 -16.52 8.16
N LEU A 261 8.44 -16.94 9.42
CA LEU A 261 8.39 -16.05 10.58
C LEU A 261 9.66 -16.28 11.40
N ILE A 262 10.61 -15.36 11.32
CA ILE A 262 11.92 -15.46 11.99
C ILE A 262 11.88 -14.59 13.24
N VAL A 263 12.10 -15.19 14.41
CA VAL A 263 12.04 -14.51 15.71
C VAL A 263 13.43 -14.48 16.35
N GLY A 264 13.92 -13.27 16.61
CA GLY A 264 15.17 -13.01 17.32
C GLY A 264 14.91 -12.42 18.71
N ARG A 265 15.43 -13.08 19.75
CA ARG A 265 15.37 -12.61 21.15
C ARG A 265 16.77 -12.36 21.67
#